data_AF-A0A2V9V5N6-F1
#
_entry.id   AF-A0A2V9V5N6-F1
#
_cell.length_a   1.000
_cell.length_b   1.000
_cell.length_c   1.000
_cell.angle_alpha   90.00
_cell.angle_beta   90.00
_cell.angle_gamma   90.00
#
_symmetry.space_group_name_H-M   'P 1'
#
loop_
_entity.id
_entity.type
_entity.pdbx_description
1 polymer ?
#
loop_
_entity_poly.entity_id
_entity_poly.type
_entity_poly.pdbx_seq_one_letter_code
_entity_poly.pdbx_strand_id
1 'polypeptide(L)' 'MADKYIARSSEIAARMMGGEMMIMSAADSTFFTLNEVASLIWQAADGRTSLFEIVDEKMSCRNMVFC' A
#
# COMPACT_ATOMS: atom_id res chain seq x y z
N MET A 1 -0.72 -7.53 -20.62
CA MET A 1 -1.15 -7.68 -19.21
C MET A 1 -2.07 -6.52 -18.90
N ALA A 2 -3.23 -6.74 -18.26
CA ALA A 2 -4.16 -5.65 -17.99
C ALA A 2 -3.61 -4.78 -16.86
N ASP A 3 -3.55 -3.47 -17.09
CA ASP A 3 -3.26 -2.48 -16.06
C ASP A 3 -4.28 -2.62 -14.93
N LYS A 4 -3.79 -3.07 -13.77
CA LYS A 4 -4.62 -3.28 -12.59
C LYS A 4 -4.40 -2.12 -11.63
N TYR A 5 -5.38 -1.25 -11.55
CA TYR A 5 -5.39 -0.12 -10.62
C TYR A 5 -5.99 -0.58 -9.29
N ILE A 6 -5.23 -0.44 -8.21
CA ILE A 6 -5.69 -0.77 -6.86
C ILE A 6 -6.08 0.52 -6.16
N ALA A 7 -7.37 0.65 -5.83
CA ALA A 7 -7.88 1.73 -5.02
C ALA A 7 -8.21 1.21 -3.61
N ARG A 8 -7.92 2.02 -2.59
CA ARG A 8 -8.33 1.74 -1.21
C ARG A 8 -9.83 1.84 -1.06
N SER A 9 -10.46 0.85 -0.43
CA SER A 9 -11.88 0.92 -0.06
C SER A 9 -12.11 2.04 0.95
N SER A 10 -13.17 2.82 0.76
CA SER A 10 -13.58 3.90 1.67
C SER A 10 -14.00 3.41 3.06
N GLU A 11 -14.32 2.12 3.17
CA GLU A 11 -14.69 1.45 4.44
C GLU A 11 -13.48 1.06 5.29
N ILE A 12 -12.27 1.34 4.80
CA ILE A 12 -11.04 1.04 5.52
C ILE A 12 -10.44 2.35 6.03
N ALA A 13 -10.46 2.52 7.35
CA ALA A 13 -9.76 3.62 8.00
C ALA A 13 -8.28 3.28 8.11
N ALA A 14 -7.40 4.16 7.65
CA ALA A 14 -5.96 3.98 7.75
C ALA A 14 -5.31 5.22 8.35
N ARG A 15 -4.39 5.02 9.30
CA ARG A 15 -3.63 6.10 9.94
C ARG A 15 -2.21 5.66 10.23
N MET A 16 -1.25 6.55 9.99
CA MET A 16 0.13 6.37 10.40
C MET A 16 0.28 6.68 11.89
N MET A 17 0.82 5.74 12.66
CA MET A 17 1.03 5.84 14.10
C MET A 17 2.37 5.21 14.45
N GLY A 18 3.33 6.00 14.95
CA GLY A 18 4.62 5.46 15.41
C GLY A 18 5.52 4.88 14.32
N GLY A 19 5.33 5.26 13.05
CA GLY A 19 6.10 4.74 11.91
C GLY A 19 5.50 3.49 11.25
N GLU A 20 4.46 2.93 11.84
CA GLU A 20 3.69 1.83 11.28
C GLU A 20 2.32 2.32 10.82
N MET A 21 1.82 1.71 9.75
CA MET A 21 0.47 2.02 9.29
C MET A 21 -0.53 1.10 9.96
N MET A 22 -1.47 1.72 10.66
CA MET A 22 -2.58 1.04 11.29
C MET A 22 -3.78 1.08 10.35
N ILE A 23 -4.37 -0.07 10.09
CA ILE A 23 -5.55 -0.24 9.25
C ILE A 23 -6.66 -0.86 10.07
N MET A 24 -7.83 -0.22 10.04
CA MET A 24 -9.06 -0.73 10.61
C MET A 24 -10.09 -0.90 9.49
N SER A 25 -10.53 -2.15 9.30
CA SER A 25 -11.67 -2.42 8.42
C SER A 25 -12.95 -2.15 9.21
N ALA A 26 -13.74 -1.15 8.81
CA ALA A 26 -15.01 -0.87 9.47
C ALA A 26 -16.03 -1.99 9.22
N ALA A 27 -15.89 -2.73 8.12
CA ALA A 27 -16.78 -3.83 7.75
C ALA A 27 -16.64 -5.05 8.66
N ASP A 28 -15.40 -5.36 9.07
CA ASP A 28 -15.10 -6.58 9.84
C ASP A 28 -14.73 -6.28 11.30
N SER A 29 -14.64 -4.99 11.67
CA SER A 29 -14.11 -4.51 12.96
C SER A 29 -12.72 -5.06 13.32
N THR A 30 -12.00 -5.56 12.31
CA THR A 30 -10.66 -6.14 12.47
C THR A 30 -9.60 -5.08 12.26
N PHE A 31 -8.60 -5.09 13.15
CA PHE A 31 -7.47 -4.18 13.16
C PHE A 31 -6.20 -4.89 12.72
N PHE A 32 -5.52 -4.32 11.72
CA PHE A 32 -4.28 -4.83 11.17
C PHE A 32 -3.20 -3.76 11.26
N THR A 33 -2.00 -4.15 11.67
CA THR A 33 -0.79 -3.33 11.53
C THR A 33 -0.06 -3.76 10.27
N LEU A 34 0.25 -2.79 9.42
CA LEU A 34 1.07 -3.01 8.24
C LEU A 34 2.53 -2.75 8.59
N ASN A 35 3.39 -3.65 8.13
CA ASN A 35 4.83 -3.41 8.13
C ASN A 35 5.20 -2.25 7.17
N GLU A 36 6.46 -1.85 7.17
CA GLU A 36 6.95 -0.74 6.32
C GLU A 36 6.59 -0.94 4.85
N VAL A 37 6.84 -2.14 4.31
CA VAL A 37 6.59 -2.47 2.90
C VAL A 37 5.11 -2.37 2.56
N ALA A 38 4.24 -2.93 3.39
CA ALA A 38 2.80 -2.92 3.15
C ALA A 38 2.19 -1.51 3.34
N SER A 39 2.76 -0.71 4.25
CA SER A 39 2.43 0.72 4.42
C SER A 39 2.72 1.53 3.15
N LEU A 40 3.74 1.14 2.38
CA LEU A 40 4.09 1.80 1.13
C LEU A 40 3.18 1.39 -0.02
N ILE A 41 2.86 0.09 -0.12
CA ILE A 41 1.86 -0.40 -1.08
C ILE A 41 0.53 0.33 -0.81
N TRP A 42 0.13 0.47 0.46
CA TRP A 42 -1.10 1.15 0.83
C TRP A 42 -1.10 2.63 0.44
N GLN A 43 0.04 3.32 0.59
CA GLN A 43 0.16 4.72 0.15
C GLN A 43 0.09 4.85 -1.38
N ALA A 44 0.65 3.89 -2.10
CA ALA A 44 0.68 3.89 -3.56
C ALA A 44 -0.64 3.38 -4.19
N ALA A 45 -1.51 2.72 -3.42
CA ALA A 45 -2.85 2.29 -3.83
C ALA A 45 -3.85 3.46 -3.88
N ASP A 46 -3.54 4.48 -4.67
CA ASP A 46 -4.38 5.66 -4.85
C ASP A 46 -5.43 5.50 -5.97
N GLY A 47 -5.40 4.37 -6.68
CA GLY A 47 -6.27 4.07 -7.81
C GLY A 47 -5.86 4.74 -9.13
N ARG A 48 -4.75 5.50 -9.15
CA ARG A 48 -4.17 6.10 -10.36
C ARG A 48 -2.87 5.42 -10.76
N THR A 49 -2.09 4.97 -9.79
CA THR A 49 -0.85 4.23 -10.04
C THR A 49 -1.18 2.77 -10.37
N SER A 50 -0.62 2.25 -11.47
CA SER A 50 -0.80 0.85 -11.84
C SER A 50 -0.06 -0.08 -10.88
N LEU A 51 -0.56 -1.30 -10.66
CA LEU A 51 0.16 -2.29 -9.84
C LEU A 51 1.60 -2.51 -10.33
N PHE A 52 1.82 -2.42 -11.65
CA PHE A 52 3.14 -2.59 -12.23
C PHE A 52 4.09 -1.45 -11.82
N GLU A 53 3.65 -0.19 -11.92
CA GLU A 53 4.41 0.98 -11.47
C GLU A 53 4.66 0.95 -9.95
N ILE A 54 3.68 0.52 -9.14
CA ILE A 54 3.86 0.40 -7.69
C ILE A 54 4.99 -0.60 -7.35
N VAL A 55 5.04 -1.72 -8.07
CA VAL A 55 6.09 -2.73 -7.88
C VAL A 55 7.43 -2.21 -8.41
N ASP A 56 7.45 -1.59 -9.59
CA ASP A 56 8.66 -1.08 -10.21
C ASP A 56 9.29 0.05 -9.38
N GLU A 57 8.54 1.10 -9.07
CA GLU A 57 9.07 2.27 -8.36
C GLU A 57 9.38 1.98 -6.89
N LYS A 58 8.59 1.13 -6.22
CA LYS A 58 8.63 0.98 -4.76
C LYS A 58 9.31 -0.29 -4.26
N MET A 59 9.32 -1.35 -5.06
CA MET A 59 9.98 -2.62 -4.73
C MET A 59 11.29 -2.78 -5.47
N SER A 60 11.36 -2.44 -6.76
CA SER A 60 12.57 -2.61 -7.56
C SER A 60 13.71 -1.70 -7.06
N CYS A 61 13.42 -0.43 -6.78
CA CYS A 61 14.44 0.55 -6.36
C CYS A 61 14.89 0.46 -4.89
N ARG A 62 14.33 -0.45 -4.06
CA ARG A 62 14.69 -0.54 -2.64
C ARG A 62 15.93 -1.42 -2.39
N ASN A 63 16.33 -2.24 -3.37
CA ASN A 63 17.59 -2.95 -3.35
C ASN A 63 18.58 -2.21 -4.26
N MET A 64 19.28 -1.23 -3.69
CA MET A 64 20.30 -0.41 -4.33
C MET A 64 21.49 -1.28 -4.84
N VAL A 65 21.33 -2.00 -5.96
CA VAL A 65 22.42 -2.69 -6.67
C VAL A 65 22.26 -2.67 -8.20
N PHE A 66 21.09 -2.40 -8.78
CA PHE A 66 20.95 -2.37 -10.25
C PHE A 66 20.00 -1.28 -10.73
N CYS A 67 20.48 -0.03 -10.70
CA CYS A 67 20.04 1.04 -11.59
C CYS A 67 21.22 1.33 -12.53
#